data_AF-A0A7Y5WYK2-F1
#
_entry.id   AF-A0A7Y5WYK2-F1
#
_cell.length_a   1.000
_cell.length_b   1.000
_cell.length_c   1.000
_cell.angle_alpha   90.00
_cell.angle_beta   90.00
_cell.angle_gamma   90.00
#
_symmetry.space_group_name_H-M   'P 1'
#
loop_
_entity.id
_entity.type
_entity.pdbx_description
1 polymer ?
#
loop_
_entity_poly.entity_id
_entity_poly.type
_entity_poly.pdbx_seq_one_letter_code
_entity_poly.pdbx_strand_id
1 'polypeptide(L)'
;MAELDGVWDVRRTGGLLPPLIGVRKEIHGTHGTTRLPKAPVGVPFDVVGLELHYRAPLAGFVDFLTPENGGFAGRATYRGREYGRFELIPTRGGPVSTINEQLIKHLDEAHAMEQNVLRMLDGMISTTDDPEILQELEHHKIETEGHALRMRDRLKAHGASPSTVKQAAGILGALAKMPLDMVRGEKAGRNARDAYATEHMEIASYELLKRVAQRAHDLDTVSDCDLIIEQERTMAETIAANWEKFAELSLRESGVAVP
;
A
#
# COMPACT_ATOMS: atom_id res chain seq x y z
N MET A 1 0.12 -14.47 18.10
CA MET A 1 1.59 -14.48 17.93
C MET A 1 2.09 -13.38 16.99
N ALA A 2 1.32 -12.29 16.78
CA ALA A 2 1.65 -11.23 15.82
C ALA A 2 1.99 -9.87 16.47
N GLU A 3 1.90 -9.74 17.80
CA GLU A 3 1.93 -8.43 18.47
C GLU A 3 3.34 -7.81 18.59
N LEU A 4 4.38 -8.65 18.64
CA LEU A 4 5.77 -8.19 18.81
C LEU A 4 6.56 -8.08 17.51
N ASP A 5 6.02 -8.55 16.39
CA ASP A 5 6.73 -8.57 15.10
C ASP A 5 7.04 -7.15 14.65
N GLY A 6 8.32 -6.85 14.43
CA GLY A 6 8.72 -5.47 14.22
C GLY A 6 10.19 -5.18 14.44
N VAL A 7 10.55 -3.94 14.10
CA VAL A 7 11.80 -3.32 14.49
C VAL A 7 11.51 -2.26 15.55
N TRP A 8 12.13 -2.43 16.70
CA TRP A 8 11.89 -1.61 17.89
C TRP A 8 13.17 -0.88 18.28
N ASP A 9 13.15 0.45 18.35
CA ASP A 9 14.19 1.21 19.02
C ASP A 9 14.04 1.01 20.54
N VAL A 10 15.15 0.72 21.21
CA VAL A 10 15.15 0.45 22.65
C VAL A 10 15.55 1.71 23.40
N ARG A 11 14.64 2.25 24.22
CA ARG A 11 14.91 3.42 25.07
C ARG A 11 15.02 3.00 26.52
N ARG A 12 16.15 3.26 27.18
CA ARG A 12 16.29 3.02 28.63
C ARG A 12 15.39 4.01 29.40
N THR A 13 14.64 3.49 30.38
CA THR A 13 13.82 4.29 31.29
C THR A 13 14.29 4.21 32.75
N GLY A 14 15.10 3.21 33.13
CA GLY A 14 15.66 3.16 34.49
C GLY A 14 16.56 1.96 34.80
N GLY A 15 17.05 1.93 36.05
CA GLY A 15 17.87 0.85 36.63
C GLY A 15 19.34 0.85 36.22
N LEU A 16 19.96 -0.32 36.16
CA LEU A 16 21.39 -0.54 35.89
C LEU A 16 21.71 -0.79 34.40
N LEU A 17 20.73 -0.61 33.50
CA LEU A 17 20.98 -0.72 32.06
C LEU A 17 21.99 0.34 31.60
N PRO A 18 22.92 0.01 30.68
CA PRO A 18 23.79 1.00 30.05
C PRO A 18 23.00 1.93 29.11
N PRO A 19 23.61 3.01 28.60
CA PRO A 19 22.99 3.79 27.53
C PRO A 19 22.65 2.92 26.31
N LEU A 20 21.38 2.92 25.90
CA LEU A 20 20.86 2.09 24.80
C LEU A 20 20.76 2.86 23.47
N ILE A 21 21.64 3.84 23.25
CA ILE A 21 21.59 4.71 22.07
C ILE A 21 21.82 3.85 20.81
N GLY A 22 20.83 3.85 19.91
CA GLY A 22 20.85 3.10 18.65
C GLY A 22 20.68 1.58 18.79
N VAL A 23 20.37 1.08 20.00
CA VAL A 23 20.03 -0.33 20.19
C VAL A 23 18.65 -0.59 19.63
N ARG A 24 18.52 -1.67 18.84
CA ARG A 24 17.25 -2.09 18.24
C ARG A 24 16.95 -3.54 18.55
N LYS A 25 15.68 -3.93 18.57
CA LYS A 25 15.25 -5.33 18.54
C LYS A 25 14.49 -5.60 17.26
N GLU A 26 14.91 -6.63 16.53
CA GLU A 26 14.22 -7.17 15.36
C GLU A 26 13.53 -8.46 15.80
N ILE A 27 12.20 -8.55 15.67
CA ILE A 27 11.40 -9.69 16.13
C ILE A 27 10.57 -10.24 14.97
N HIS A 28 10.62 -11.56 14.80
CA HIS A 28 9.87 -12.31 13.80
C HIS A 28 9.39 -13.65 14.37
N GLY A 29 8.08 -13.76 14.61
CA GLY A 29 7.43 -14.92 15.16
C GLY A 29 7.99 -15.29 16.55
N THR A 30 8.64 -16.45 16.64
CA THR A 30 9.16 -16.98 17.91
C THR A 30 10.62 -16.62 18.19
N HIS A 31 11.22 -15.73 17.39
CA HIS A 31 12.65 -15.42 17.46
C HIS A 31 12.90 -13.92 17.27
N GLY A 32 14.02 -13.44 17.81
CA GLY A 32 14.46 -12.08 17.54
C GLY A 32 15.95 -11.86 17.80
N THR A 33 16.41 -10.66 17.46
CA THR A 33 17.81 -10.26 17.57
C THR A 33 17.91 -8.83 18.08
N THR A 34 18.74 -8.60 19.09
CA THR A 34 19.11 -7.26 19.55
C THR A 34 20.30 -6.76 18.72
N ARG A 35 20.10 -5.71 17.92
CA ARG A 35 21.13 -5.03 17.14
C ARG A 35 21.78 -3.93 17.97
N LEU A 36 23.10 -3.90 17.99
CA LEU A 36 23.90 -2.86 18.65
C LEU A 36 24.65 -2.06 17.56
N PRO A 37 24.74 -0.72 17.64
CA PRO A 37 25.29 0.12 16.57
C PRO A 37 26.72 -0.22 16.11
N LYS A 38 27.52 -0.79 17.01
CA LYS A 38 28.95 -1.09 16.79
C LYS A 38 29.25 -2.58 16.78
N ALA A 39 28.23 -3.45 16.85
CA ALA A 39 28.43 -4.89 16.84
C ALA A 39 28.07 -5.47 15.47
N PRO A 40 28.97 -6.25 14.84
CA PRO A 40 28.69 -6.87 13.54
C PRO A 40 27.63 -7.98 13.63
N VAL A 41 27.50 -8.60 14.81
CA VAL A 41 26.53 -9.68 15.07
C VAL A 41 25.59 -9.22 16.19
N GLY A 42 24.28 -9.36 15.95
CA GLY A 42 23.28 -9.06 16.96
C GLY A 42 23.16 -10.17 18.01
N VAL A 43 22.56 -9.85 19.14
CA VAL A 43 22.37 -10.80 20.24
C VAL A 43 21.02 -11.53 20.05
N PRO A 44 21.01 -12.84 19.77
CA PRO A 44 19.77 -13.56 19.51
C PRO A 44 19.00 -13.89 20.80
N PHE A 45 17.67 -13.91 20.68
CA PHE A 45 16.75 -14.31 21.74
C PHE A 45 15.55 -15.07 21.17
N ASP A 46 14.93 -15.89 22.00
CA ASP A 46 13.66 -16.58 21.74
C ASP A 46 12.50 -15.75 22.30
N VAL A 47 11.34 -15.80 21.62
CA VAL A 47 10.15 -15.06 22.02
C VAL A 47 9.10 -16.04 22.52
N VAL A 48 8.70 -15.88 23.78
CA VAL A 48 7.67 -16.69 24.44
C VAL A 48 6.60 -15.75 24.99
N GLY A 49 5.50 -15.58 24.25
CA GLY A 49 4.47 -14.59 24.59
C GLY A 49 5.04 -13.17 24.55
N LEU A 50 5.12 -12.53 25.72
CA LEU A 50 5.70 -11.20 25.91
C LEU A 50 7.08 -11.23 26.58
N GLU A 51 7.76 -12.38 26.52
CA GLU A 51 9.07 -12.59 27.13
C GLU A 51 10.15 -12.79 26.06
N LEU A 52 11.28 -12.11 26.23
CA LEU A 52 12.46 -12.26 25.36
C LEU A 52 13.57 -13.01 26.12
N HIS A 53 13.83 -14.24 25.72
CA HIS A 53 14.76 -15.16 26.37
C HIS A 53 16.09 -15.18 25.61
N TYR A 54 17.13 -14.56 26.17
CA TYR A 54 18.41 -14.45 25.48
C TYR A 54 19.14 -15.80 25.41
N ARG A 55 19.73 -16.07 24.25
CA ARG A 55 20.51 -17.30 24.02
C ARG A 55 21.94 -17.17 24.55
N ALA A 56 22.62 -18.30 24.66
CA ALA A 56 24.03 -18.34 25.07
C ALA A 56 24.91 -17.40 24.20
N PRO A 57 25.88 -16.67 24.78
CA PRO A 57 26.36 -16.76 26.16
C PRO A 57 25.56 -15.94 27.20
N LEU A 58 24.50 -15.24 26.79
CA LEU A 58 23.67 -14.41 27.67
C LEU A 58 22.45 -15.18 28.21
N ALA A 59 22.57 -16.51 28.31
CA ALA A 59 21.55 -17.34 28.91
C ALA A 59 21.30 -16.92 30.37
N GLY A 60 20.03 -16.69 30.73
CA GLY A 60 19.61 -16.23 32.04
C GLY A 60 19.20 -14.75 32.10
N PHE A 61 19.43 -13.97 31.04
CA PHE A 61 18.76 -12.70 30.83
C PHE A 61 17.37 -12.93 30.22
N VAL A 62 16.35 -12.28 30.80
CA VAL A 62 14.98 -12.31 30.28
C VAL A 62 14.40 -10.90 30.37
N ASP A 63 13.86 -10.42 29.25
CA ASP A 63 13.09 -9.18 29.22
C ASP A 63 11.59 -9.50 29.22
N PHE A 64 10.84 -8.91 30.15
CA PHE A 64 9.37 -9.00 30.20
C PHE A 64 8.76 -7.74 29.61
N LEU A 65 7.81 -7.89 28.70
CA LEU A 65 7.15 -6.80 28.01
C LEU A 65 5.69 -6.64 28.48
N THR A 66 5.24 -5.40 28.58
CA THR A 66 3.84 -5.03 28.80
C THR A 66 3.43 -4.02 27.71
N PRO A 67 2.30 -4.20 27.00
CA PRO A 67 1.85 -3.25 26.00
C PRO A 67 1.64 -1.85 26.59
N GLU A 68 2.17 -0.81 25.94
CA GLU A 68 2.03 0.58 26.37
C GLU A 68 2.10 1.54 25.17
N ASN A 69 1.03 2.31 24.92
CA ASN A 69 0.96 3.43 23.97
C ASN A 69 1.61 3.15 22.58
N GLY A 70 1.18 2.10 21.88
CA GLY A 70 1.69 1.77 20.54
C GLY A 70 3.12 1.19 20.54
N GLY A 71 3.65 0.85 21.71
CA GLY A 71 4.88 0.10 21.92
C GLY A 71 4.79 -0.79 23.17
N PHE A 72 5.91 -1.00 23.84
CA PHE A 72 5.97 -1.86 25.03
C PHE A 72 6.85 -1.25 26.13
N ALA A 73 6.41 -1.32 27.38
CA ALA A 73 7.29 -1.19 28.53
C ALA A 73 8.01 -2.52 28.77
N GLY A 74 9.32 -2.45 29.01
CA GLY A 74 10.19 -3.59 29.23
C GLY A 74 10.82 -3.59 30.61
N ARG A 75 10.85 -4.75 31.26
CA ARG A 75 11.62 -5.03 32.48
C ARG A 75 12.72 -6.03 32.16
N ALA A 76 13.97 -5.60 32.30
CA ALA A 76 15.15 -6.43 32.09
C ALA A 76 15.52 -7.15 33.39
N THR A 77 15.60 -8.47 33.32
CA THR A 77 15.91 -9.33 34.47
C THR A 77 17.11 -10.23 34.18
N TYR A 78 17.85 -10.56 35.22
CA TYR A 78 18.88 -11.59 35.18
C TYR A 78 18.60 -12.59 36.30
N ARG A 79 18.38 -13.86 35.93
CA ARG A 79 17.99 -14.94 36.85
C ARG A 79 16.80 -14.53 37.75
N GLY A 80 15.80 -13.90 37.16
CA GLY A 80 14.57 -13.46 37.83
C GLY A 80 14.69 -12.17 38.65
N ARG A 81 15.89 -11.58 38.78
CA ARG A 81 16.07 -10.30 39.48
C ARG A 81 16.05 -9.15 38.48
N GLU A 82 15.11 -8.22 38.65
CA GLU A 82 15.06 -6.99 37.84
C GLU A 82 16.32 -6.17 38.07
N TYR A 83 16.97 -5.79 36.97
CA TYR A 83 18.12 -4.89 37.00
C TYR A 83 17.89 -3.63 36.16
N GLY A 84 16.87 -3.57 35.30
CA GLY A 84 16.54 -2.32 34.63
C GLY A 84 15.22 -2.30 33.91
N ARG A 85 14.88 -1.11 33.41
CA ARG A 85 13.65 -0.85 32.65
C ARG A 85 13.95 -0.10 31.37
N PHE A 86 13.18 -0.42 30.34
CA PHE A 86 13.28 0.18 29.02
C PHE A 86 11.89 0.27 28.39
N GLU A 87 11.83 0.89 27.22
CA GLU A 87 10.68 0.92 26.34
C GLU A 87 11.10 0.46 24.96
N LEU A 88 10.20 -0.24 24.29
CA LEU A 88 10.26 -0.53 22.86
C LEU A 88 9.41 0.50 22.15
N ILE A 89 10.09 1.34 21.37
CA ILE A 89 9.48 2.37 20.55
C ILE A 89 9.52 1.87 19.11
N PRO A 90 8.41 1.88 18.37
CA PRO A 90 8.44 1.50 16.97
C PRO A 90 9.37 2.44 16.21
N THR A 91 10.35 1.89 15.47
CA THR A 91 11.25 2.70 14.66
C THR A 91 10.43 3.42 13.57
N ARG A 92 10.64 4.74 13.37
CA ARG A 92 9.97 5.47 12.28
C ARG A 92 10.32 4.82 10.94
N GLY A 93 9.31 4.21 10.33
CA GLY A 93 9.43 3.06 9.42
C GLY A 93 8.30 2.04 9.64
N GLY A 94 7.59 2.16 10.78
CA GLY A 94 6.36 1.43 11.11
C GLY A 94 6.63 0.06 11.76
N PRO A 95 5.63 -0.56 12.41
CA PRO A 95 5.69 -2.00 12.69
C PRO A 95 6.07 -2.75 11.40
N VAL A 96 6.64 -3.96 11.50
CA VAL A 96 6.65 -4.85 10.33
C VAL A 96 5.18 -5.09 10.06
N SER A 97 4.63 -4.33 9.11
CA SER A 97 3.21 -4.34 8.88
C SER A 97 2.83 -5.77 8.56
N THR A 98 1.85 -6.31 9.27
CA THR A 98 1.43 -7.67 9.01
C THR A 98 0.99 -7.78 7.55
N ILE A 99 0.99 -9.00 7.01
CA ILE A 99 0.53 -9.19 5.64
C ILE A 99 -0.89 -8.68 5.43
N ASN A 100 -1.70 -8.71 6.49
CA ASN A 100 -3.04 -8.16 6.53
C ASN A 100 -3.07 -6.63 6.48
N GLU A 101 -2.17 -5.97 7.20
CA GLU A 101 -2.05 -4.49 7.15
C GLU A 101 -1.58 -4.01 5.78
N GLN A 102 -0.64 -4.73 5.14
CA GLN A 102 -0.25 -4.42 3.75
C GLN A 102 -1.40 -4.67 2.77
N LEU A 103 -2.17 -5.75 2.96
CA LEU A 103 -3.36 -6.00 2.15
C LEU A 103 -4.37 -4.86 2.27
N ILE A 104 -4.73 -4.45 3.49
CA ILE A 104 -5.65 -3.33 3.75
C ILE A 104 -5.12 -2.05 3.09
N LYS A 105 -3.82 -1.78 3.20
CA LYS A 105 -3.20 -0.62 2.57
C LYS A 105 -3.35 -0.64 1.05
N HIS A 106 -3.05 -1.77 0.40
CA HIS A 106 -3.18 -1.89 -1.05
C HIS A 106 -4.64 -1.84 -1.52
N LEU A 107 -5.59 -2.38 -0.74
CA LEU A 107 -7.02 -2.23 -1.00
C LEU A 107 -7.47 -0.77 -0.94
N ASP A 108 -6.97 0.00 0.03
CA ASP A 108 -7.26 1.43 0.17
C ASP A 108 -6.62 2.26 -0.97
N GLU A 109 -5.38 1.94 -1.34
CA GLU A 109 -4.70 2.54 -2.49
C GLU A 109 -5.45 2.26 -3.81
N ALA A 110 -5.91 1.03 -4.03
CA ALA A 110 -6.71 0.64 -5.20
C ALA A 110 -8.05 1.38 -5.20
N HIS A 111 -8.81 1.37 -4.09
CA HIS A 111 -10.05 2.14 -3.99
C HIS A 111 -9.85 3.63 -4.29
N ALA A 112 -8.77 4.24 -3.79
CA ALA A 112 -8.46 5.64 -4.06
C ALA A 112 -8.12 5.89 -5.54
N MET A 113 -7.41 4.95 -6.18
CA MET A 113 -7.12 4.98 -7.62
C MET A 113 -8.41 4.98 -8.44
N GLU A 114 -9.32 4.03 -8.19
CA GLU A 114 -10.63 3.95 -8.85
C GLU A 114 -11.41 5.26 -8.75
N GLN A 115 -11.44 5.87 -7.55
CA GLN A 115 -12.12 7.15 -7.37
C GLN A 115 -11.49 8.30 -8.18
N ASN A 116 -10.18 8.25 -8.45
CA ASN A 116 -9.53 9.22 -9.33
C ASN A 116 -9.91 8.96 -10.79
N VAL A 117 -9.93 7.70 -11.21
CA VAL A 117 -10.27 7.28 -12.57
C VAL A 117 -11.72 7.65 -12.90
N LEU A 118 -12.66 7.43 -11.98
CA LEU A 118 -14.04 7.90 -12.15
C LEU A 118 -14.14 9.40 -12.44
N ARG A 119 -13.35 10.23 -11.76
CA ARG A 119 -13.33 11.69 -12.02
C ARG A 119 -12.69 12.03 -13.36
N MET A 120 -11.69 11.27 -13.78
CA MET A 120 -11.09 11.40 -15.11
C MET A 120 -12.11 11.03 -16.19
N LEU A 121 -12.83 9.92 -16.03
CA LEU A 121 -13.88 9.47 -16.95
C LEU A 121 -15.01 10.50 -17.04
N ASP A 122 -15.46 11.08 -15.93
CA ASP A 122 -16.44 12.20 -15.95
C ASP A 122 -15.95 13.38 -16.82
N GLY A 123 -14.67 13.72 -16.72
CA GLY A 123 -14.05 14.76 -17.55
C GLY A 123 -14.01 14.39 -19.03
N MET A 124 -13.66 13.14 -19.36
CA MET A 124 -13.60 12.66 -20.75
C MET A 124 -15.00 12.58 -21.38
N ILE A 125 -15.97 11.99 -20.66
CA ILE A 125 -17.38 11.88 -21.07
C ILE A 125 -17.99 13.26 -21.36
N SER A 126 -17.72 14.24 -20.50
CA SER A 126 -18.28 15.59 -20.67
C SER A 126 -17.63 16.42 -21.79
N THR A 127 -16.54 15.95 -22.38
CA THR A 127 -15.75 16.71 -23.37
C THR A 127 -15.58 16.04 -24.72
N THR A 128 -16.01 14.78 -24.87
CA THR A 128 -16.04 14.08 -26.16
C THR A 128 -17.36 14.28 -26.89
N ASP A 129 -17.29 14.54 -28.20
CA ASP A 129 -18.46 14.61 -29.08
C ASP A 129 -18.60 13.35 -29.96
N ASP A 130 -17.65 12.41 -29.86
CA ASP A 130 -17.66 11.17 -30.63
C ASP A 130 -18.55 10.10 -29.95
N PRO A 131 -19.62 9.62 -30.60
CA PRO A 131 -20.62 8.76 -29.97
C PRO A 131 -20.09 7.35 -29.62
N GLU A 132 -19.14 6.82 -30.38
CA GLU A 132 -18.56 5.50 -30.10
C GLU A 132 -17.61 5.60 -28.91
N ILE A 133 -16.76 6.63 -28.87
CA ILE A 133 -15.86 6.87 -27.72
C ILE A 133 -16.68 7.14 -26.45
N LEU A 134 -17.76 7.93 -26.57
CA LEU A 134 -18.66 8.20 -25.45
C LEU A 134 -19.25 6.90 -24.88
N GLN A 135 -19.72 6.00 -25.74
CA GLN A 135 -20.27 4.71 -25.33
C GLN A 135 -19.24 3.85 -24.58
N GLU A 136 -18.01 3.76 -25.09
CA GLU A 136 -16.93 2.99 -24.43
C GLU A 136 -16.57 3.59 -23.07
N LEU A 137 -16.48 4.92 -22.95
CA LEU A 137 -16.19 5.60 -21.69
C LEU A 137 -17.31 5.43 -20.66
N GLU A 138 -18.58 5.52 -21.07
CA GLU A 138 -19.73 5.28 -20.19
C GLU A 138 -19.79 3.83 -19.72
N HIS A 139 -19.51 2.88 -20.61
CA HIS A 139 -19.42 1.47 -20.25
C HIS A 139 -18.32 1.24 -19.22
N HIS A 140 -17.11 1.71 -19.51
CA HIS A 140 -15.97 1.54 -18.62
C HIS A 140 -16.19 2.20 -17.27
N LYS A 141 -16.81 3.39 -17.21
CA LYS A 141 -17.19 4.04 -15.96
C LYS A 141 -18.06 3.14 -15.06
N ILE A 142 -19.00 2.40 -15.63
CA ILE A 142 -19.84 1.45 -14.86
C ILE A 142 -18.99 0.31 -14.29
N GLU A 143 -17.99 -0.16 -15.04
CA GLU A 143 -17.04 -1.17 -14.57
C GLU A 143 -16.20 -0.63 -13.41
N THR A 144 -15.59 0.54 -13.58
CA THR A 144 -14.79 1.27 -12.57
C THR A 144 -15.60 1.54 -11.29
N GLU A 145 -16.89 1.88 -11.40
CA GLU A 145 -17.79 2.00 -10.25
C GLU A 145 -17.94 0.66 -9.50
N GLY A 146 -18.04 -0.43 -10.26
CA GLY A 146 -18.04 -1.80 -9.74
C GLY A 146 -16.71 -2.16 -9.06
N HIS A 147 -15.57 -1.76 -9.61
CA HIS A 147 -14.24 -1.99 -9.03
C HIS A 147 -14.07 -1.27 -7.70
N ALA A 148 -14.42 0.02 -7.65
CA ALA A 148 -14.43 0.80 -6.42
C ALA A 148 -15.31 0.15 -5.34
N LEU A 149 -16.51 -0.31 -5.73
CA LEU A 149 -17.43 -1.02 -4.84
C LEU A 149 -16.81 -2.29 -4.26
N ARG A 150 -16.16 -3.12 -5.09
CA ARG A 150 -15.46 -4.34 -4.66
C ARG A 150 -14.37 -4.01 -3.66
N MET A 151 -13.48 -3.06 -3.97
CA MET A 151 -12.38 -2.69 -3.06
C MET A 151 -12.90 -2.15 -1.72
N ARG A 152 -13.96 -1.35 -1.74
CA ARG A 152 -14.64 -0.88 -0.53
C ARG A 152 -15.19 -2.03 0.30
N ASP A 153 -15.82 -3.02 -0.32
CA ASP A 153 -16.43 -4.14 0.38
C ASP A 153 -15.36 -5.12 0.88
N ARG A 154 -14.24 -5.29 0.17
CA ARG A 154 -13.03 -5.98 0.67
C ARG A 154 -12.44 -5.27 1.89
N LEU A 155 -12.31 -3.94 1.88
CA LEU A 155 -11.87 -3.18 3.05
C LEU A 155 -12.77 -3.44 4.28
N LYS A 156 -14.09 -3.42 4.09
CA LYS A 156 -15.05 -3.73 5.17
C LYS A 156 -14.88 -5.15 5.70
N ALA A 157 -14.62 -6.13 4.83
CA ALA A 157 -14.38 -7.52 5.25
C ALA A 157 -13.15 -7.64 6.18
N HIS A 158 -12.18 -6.74 6.03
CA HIS A 158 -11.00 -6.62 6.89
C HIS A 158 -11.18 -5.66 8.08
N GLY A 159 -12.41 -5.21 8.36
CA GLY A 159 -12.70 -4.27 9.45
C GLY A 159 -12.16 -2.86 9.21
N ALA A 160 -11.78 -2.55 7.98
CA ALA A 160 -11.30 -1.24 7.56
C ALA A 160 -12.39 -0.48 6.77
N SER A 161 -12.19 0.82 6.62
CA SER A 161 -12.97 1.65 5.70
C SER A 161 -12.03 2.44 4.81
N PRO A 162 -12.46 2.85 3.60
CA PRO A 162 -11.67 3.76 2.78
C PRO A 162 -11.20 4.96 3.59
N SER A 163 -9.91 5.29 3.51
CA SER A 163 -9.38 6.41 4.28
C SER A 163 -9.93 7.72 3.74
N THR A 164 -10.55 8.53 4.60
CA THR A 164 -11.24 9.76 4.21
C THR A 164 -10.31 10.93 3.86
N VAL A 165 -8.98 10.75 3.97
CA VAL A 165 -7.88 11.58 3.40
C VAL A 165 -6.55 11.19 4.08
N LYS A 166 -5.44 11.23 3.31
CA LYS A 166 -4.03 11.44 3.73
C LYS A 166 -2.96 10.33 3.69
N GLN A 167 -3.15 9.18 3.03
CA GLN A 167 -2.00 8.26 2.77
C GLN A 167 -1.62 8.01 1.30
N ALA A 168 -2.34 8.57 0.33
CA ALA A 168 -2.01 8.39 -1.08
C ALA A 168 -0.95 9.38 -1.63
N ALA A 169 -0.09 9.98 -0.79
CA ALA A 169 0.88 10.99 -1.26
C ALA A 169 1.92 10.45 -2.26
N GLY A 170 2.17 9.14 -2.30
CA GLY A 170 3.14 8.52 -3.21
C GLY A 170 2.61 8.23 -4.61
N ILE A 171 1.41 7.65 -4.70
CA ILE A 171 0.80 7.22 -5.98
C ILE A 171 -0.01 8.35 -6.62
N LEU A 172 -0.75 9.15 -5.83
CA LEU A 172 -1.45 10.35 -6.34
C LEU A 172 -0.49 11.40 -6.88
N GLY A 173 0.76 11.47 -6.40
CA GLY A 173 1.73 12.48 -6.89
C GLY A 173 2.03 12.35 -8.39
N ALA A 174 1.92 11.14 -8.94
CA ALA A 174 2.06 10.88 -10.38
C ALA A 174 0.77 11.19 -11.15
N LEU A 175 -0.39 10.80 -10.60
CA LEU A 175 -1.71 11.05 -11.20
C LEU A 175 -2.15 12.52 -11.13
N ALA A 176 -1.74 13.27 -10.10
CA ALA A 176 -2.06 14.69 -9.93
C ALA A 176 -1.38 15.60 -10.96
N LYS A 177 -0.48 15.06 -11.79
CA LYS A 177 0.13 15.75 -12.94
C LYS A 177 -0.57 15.43 -14.28
N MET A 178 -1.58 14.56 -14.27
CA MET A 178 -2.43 14.24 -15.43
C MET A 178 -3.76 15.00 -15.27
N PRO A 179 -4.33 15.55 -16.33
CA PRO A 179 -4.14 16.95 -16.70
C PRO A 179 -5.13 17.91 -16.03
N LEU A 180 -4.62 18.85 -15.23
CA LEU A 180 -5.36 20.03 -14.75
C LEU A 180 -5.54 21.10 -15.88
N ASP A 181 -5.09 20.82 -17.10
CA ASP A 181 -5.08 21.76 -18.22
C ASP A 181 -6.27 21.55 -19.16
N MET A 182 -7.49 21.83 -18.68
CA MET A 182 -8.73 21.82 -19.51
C MET A 182 -8.80 22.95 -20.57
N VAL A 183 -7.67 23.59 -20.92
CA VAL A 183 -7.62 24.86 -21.68
C VAL A 183 -6.80 24.77 -22.99
N ARG A 184 -6.41 23.58 -23.47
CA ARG A 184 -5.70 23.44 -24.77
C ARG A 184 -6.47 22.60 -25.78
N GLY A 185 -6.40 23.02 -27.05
CA GLY A 185 -7.22 22.53 -28.17
C GLY A 185 -6.89 21.15 -28.73
N GLU A 186 -6.14 20.30 -28.03
CA GLU A 186 -5.95 18.88 -28.40
C GLU A 186 -6.44 18.03 -27.23
N LYS A 187 -7.69 17.57 -27.34
CA LYS A 187 -8.39 16.82 -26.30
C LYS A 187 -8.36 15.34 -26.61
N ALA A 188 -8.70 14.92 -27.82
CA ALA A 188 -8.88 13.50 -28.15
C ALA A 188 -7.58 12.67 -28.02
N GLY A 189 -6.51 13.05 -28.73
CA GLY A 189 -5.25 12.29 -28.72
C GLY A 189 -4.54 12.29 -27.36
N ARG A 190 -4.62 13.40 -26.63
CA ARG A 190 -4.07 13.51 -25.27
C ARG A 190 -4.86 12.66 -24.27
N ASN A 191 -6.19 12.73 -24.32
CA ASN A 191 -7.05 11.92 -23.46
C ASN A 191 -6.83 10.43 -23.72
N ALA A 192 -6.75 9.99 -24.98
CA ALA A 192 -6.48 8.60 -25.31
C ALA A 192 -5.12 8.11 -24.78
N ARG A 193 -4.06 8.92 -24.92
CA ARG A 193 -2.74 8.62 -24.35
C ARG A 193 -2.79 8.49 -22.83
N ASP A 194 -3.43 9.44 -22.18
CA ASP A 194 -3.48 9.52 -20.72
C ASP A 194 -4.36 8.41 -20.14
N ALA A 195 -5.48 8.06 -20.81
CA ALA A 195 -6.31 6.90 -20.51
C ALA A 195 -5.49 5.61 -20.65
N TYR A 196 -4.86 5.36 -21.80
CA TYR A 196 -4.06 4.15 -22.02
C TYR A 196 -2.96 3.97 -20.95
N ALA A 197 -2.27 5.04 -20.57
CA ALA A 197 -1.27 4.98 -19.51
C ALA A 197 -1.89 4.65 -18.14
N THR A 198 -3.11 5.13 -17.88
CA THR A 198 -3.85 4.85 -16.66
C THR A 198 -4.26 3.39 -16.60
N GLU A 199 -4.85 2.82 -17.66
CA GLU A 199 -5.23 1.39 -17.71
C GLU A 199 -4.07 0.47 -17.31
N HIS A 200 -2.86 0.72 -17.85
CA HIS A 200 -1.67 -0.08 -17.52
C HIS A 200 -1.19 0.12 -16.08
N MET A 201 -1.40 1.31 -15.51
CA MET A 201 -1.12 1.57 -14.11
C MET A 201 -2.11 0.83 -13.20
N GLU A 202 -3.37 0.73 -13.59
CA GLU A 202 -4.39 -0.05 -12.87
C GLU A 202 -4.08 -1.54 -12.92
N ILE A 203 -3.79 -2.08 -14.11
CA ILE A 203 -3.34 -3.47 -14.29
C ILE A 203 -2.15 -3.77 -13.38
N ALA A 204 -1.12 -2.91 -13.37
CA ALA A 204 0.06 -3.12 -12.53
C ALA A 204 -0.27 -3.09 -11.03
N SER A 205 -1.16 -2.19 -10.61
CA SER A 205 -1.60 -2.06 -9.23
C SER A 205 -2.39 -3.28 -8.76
N TYR A 206 -3.32 -3.77 -9.59
CA TYR A 206 -4.09 -4.97 -9.29
C TYR A 206 -3.26 -6.25 -9.35
N GLU A 207 -2.28 -6.35 -10.24
CA GLU A 207 -1.33 -7.48 -10.25
C GLU A 207 -0.51 -7.54 -8.94
N LEU A 208 -0.10 -6.39 -8.39
CA LEU A 208 0.56 -6.34 -7.09
C LEU A 208 -0.40 -6.71 -5.96
N LEU A 209 -1.59 -6.11 -5.90
CA LEU A 209 -2.61 -6.40 -4.89
C LEU A 209 -2.98 -7.88 -4.88
N LYS A 210 -3.20 -8.50 -6.05
CA LYS A 210 -3.45 -9.94 -6.20
C LYS A 210 -2.37 -10.78 -5.52
N ARG A 211 -1.10 -10.45 -5.72
CA ARG A 211 0.04 -11.18 -5.13
C ARG A 211 0.14 -11.00 -3.62
N VAL A 212 -0.27 -9.85 -3.10
CA VAL A 212 -0.36 -9.60 -1.66
C VAL A 212 -1.52 -10.40 -1.06
N ALA A 213 -2.70 -10.34 -1.68
CA ALA A 213 -3.88 -11.09 -1.28
C ALA A 213 -3.64 -12.61 -1.27
N GLN A 214 -2.95 -13.15 -2.27
CA GLN A 214 -2.53 -14.57 -2.31
C GLN A 214 -1.72 -14.98 -1.08
N ARG A 215 -0.77 -14.13 -0.65
CA ARG A 215 0.07 -14.40 0.52
C ARG A 215 -0.67 -14.18 1.85
N ALA A 216 -1.70 -13.34 1.84
CA ALA A 216 -2.64 -13.19 2.95
C ALA A 216 -3.72 -14.28 2.99
N HIS A 217 -3.74 -15.20 2.01
CA HIS A 217 -4.77 -16.22 1.82
C HIS A 217 -6.19 -15.66 1.63
N ASP A 218 -6.31 -14.45 1.08
CA ASP A 218 -7.59 -13.81 0.75
C ASP A 218 -7.99 -14.11 -0.71
N LEU A 219 -8.68 -15.24 -0.91
CA LEU A 219 -9.07 -15.70 -2.24
C LEU A 219 -10.17 -14.86 -2.89
N ASP A 220 -11.02 -14.20 -2.10
CA ASP A 220 -12.05 -13.31 -2.62
C ASP A 220 -11.40 -12.10 -3.29
N THR A 221 -10.43 -11.46 -2.62
CA THR A 221 -9.69 -10.34 -3.20
C THR A 221 -8.91 -10.77 -4.45
N VAL A 222 -8.37 -11.99 -4.48
CA VAL A 222 -7.72 -12.53 -5.68
C VAL A 222 -8.69 -12.62 -6.85
N SER A 223 -9.89 -13.15 -6.62
CA SER A 223 -10.93 -13.26 -7.65
C SER A 223 -11.39 -11.89 -8.15
N ASP A 224 -11.54 -10.91 -7.25
CA ASP A 224 -11.88 -9.53 -7.64
C ASP A 224 -10.75 -8.93 -8.50
N CYS A 225 -9.48 -9.09 -8.11
CA CYS A 225 -8.36 -8.59 -8.91
C CYS A 225 -8.30 -9.22 -10.31
N ASP A 226 -8.57 -10.53 -10.42
CA ASP A 226 -8.56 -11.23 -11.71
C ASP A 226 -9.60 -10.68 -12.68
N LEU A 227 -10.82 -10.45 -12.18
CA LEU A 227 -11.88 -9.82 -12.96
C LEU A 227 -11.50 -8.40 -13.40
N ILE A 228 -11.00 -7.58 -12.48
CA ILE A 228 -10.67 -6.18 -12.76
C ILE A 228 -9.54 -6.11 -13.80
N ILE A 229 -8.48 -6.91 -13.65
CA ILE A 229 -7.37 -6.97 -14.62
C ILE A 229 -7.86 -7.33 -16.03
N GLU A 230 -8.84 -8.22 -16.17
CA GLU A 230 -9.42 -8.58 -17.46
C GLU A 230 -10.18 -7.40 -18.10
N GLN A 231 -10.94 -6.66 -17.29
CA GLN A 231 -11.66 -5.46 -17.73
C GLN A 231 -10.70 -4.34 -18.14
N GLU A 232 -9.67 -4.03 -17.33
CA GLU A 232 -8.67 -3.00 -17.67
C GLU A 232 -7.87 -3.35 -18.94
N ARG A 233 -7.57 -4.64 -19.15
CA ARG A 233 -6.93 -5.09 -20.39
C ARG A 233 -7.83 -4.86 -21.59
N THR A 234 -9.11 -5.17 -21.45
CA THR A 234 -10.10 -4.94 -22.51
C THR A 234 -10.17 -3.45 -22.86
N MET A 235 -10.23 -2.56 -21.86
CA MET A 235 -10.24 -1.12 -22.10
C MET A 235 -8.94 -0.63 -22.76
N ALA A 236 -7.77 -1.09 -22.29
CA ALA A 236 -6.49 -0.77 -22.91
C ALA A 236 -6.42 -1.23 -24.38
N GLU A 237 -6.95 -2.42 -24.69
CA GLU A 237 -7.03 -2.95 -26.05
C GLU A 237 -8.00 -2.14 -26.92
N THR A 238 -9.15 -1.73 -26.38
CA THR A 238 -10.11 -0.84 -27.05
C THR A 238 -9.46 0.50 -27.41
N ILE A 239 -8.72 1.11 -26.49
CA ILE A 239 -7.99 2.36 -26.78
C ILE A 239 -6.93 2.11 -27.86
N ALA A 240 -6.18 1.01 -27.76
CA ALA A 240 -5.11 0.69 -28.70
C ALA A 240 -5.62 0.42 -30.12
N ALA A 241 -6.80 -0.16 -30.27
CA ALA A 241 -7.45 -0.39 -31.55
C ALA A 241 -7.91 0.92 -32.23
N ASN A 242 -8.06 2.01 -31.46
CA ASN A 242 -8.61 3.28 -31.93
C ASN A 242 -7.55 4.39 -32.13
N TRP A 243 -6.25 4.07 -32.12
CA TRP A 243 -5.20 5.10 -32.28
C TRP A 243 -5.34 5.95 -33.53
N GLU A 244 -5.72 5.35 -34.67
CA GLU A 244 -5.94 6.10 -35.91
C GLU A 244 -7.06 7.12 -35.75
N LYS A 245 -8.18 6.70 -35.16
CA LYS A 245 -9.33 7.58 -34.89
C LYS A 245 -8.95 8.73 -33.95
N PHE A 246 -8.21 8.45 -32.88
CA PHE A 246 -7.72 9.50 -31.98
C PHE A 246 -6.75 10.47 -32.65
N ALA A 247 -5.90 9.98 -33.57
CA ALA A 247 -5.02 10.82 -34.37
C ALA A 247 -5.81 11.73 -35.32
N GLU A 248 -6.81 11.21 -36.03
CA GLU A 248 -7.70 12.00 -36.89
C GLU A 248 -8.45 13.08 -36.10
N LEU A 249 -9.05 12.71 -34.96
CA LEU A 249 -9.76 13.65 -34.10
C LEU A 249 -8.82 14.76 -33.62
N SER A 250 -7.61 14.40 -33.17
CA SER A 250 -6.61 15.38 -32.73
C SER A 250 -6.19 16.34 -33.86
N LEU A 251 -6.06 15.85 -35.10
CA LEU A 251 -5.75 16.69 -36.25
C LEU A 251 -6.91 17.65 -36.58
N ARG A 252 -8.15 17.16 -36.54
CA ARG A 252 -9.37 17.98 -36.76
C ARG A 252 -9.52 19.06 -35.68
N GLU A 253 -9.28 18.73 -34.41
CA GLU A 253 -9.30 19.68 -33.30
C GLU A 253 -8.26 20.80 -33.46
N SER A 254 -7.10 20.47 -34.05
CA SER A 254 -6.04 21.44 -34.40
C SER A 254 -6.30 22.19 -35.72
N GLY A 255 -7.46 21.99 -36.36
CA GLY A 255 -7.84 22.66 -37.61
C GLY A 255 -7.09 22.16 -38.85
N VAL A 256 -6.43 21.00 -38.76
CA VAL A 256 -5.73 20.36 -39.88
C VAL A 256 -6.70 19.47 -40.65
N ALA A 257 -6.81 19.69 -41.96
CA ALA A 257 -7.61 18.82 -42.83
C ALA A 257 -6.92 17.45 -42.95
N VAL A 258 -7.64 16.40 -42.54
CA VAL A 258 -7.24 15.01 -42.76
C VAL A 258 -7.63 14.61 -44.20
N PRO A 259 -6.69 14.13 -45.03
CA PRO A 259 -6.97 13.72 -46.41
C PRO A 259 -7.81 12.44 -46.51
#